data_AF-A0A958W8M4-F1
#
_entry.id   AF-A0A958W8M4-F1
#
_cell.length_a   1.000
_cell.length_b   1.000
_cell.length_c   1.000
_cell.angle_alpha   90.00
_cell.angle_beta   90.00
_cell.angle_gamma   90.00
#
_symmetry.space_group_name_H-M   'P 1'
#
loop_
_entity.id
_entity.type
_entity.pdbx_description
1 polymer ?
#
loop_
_entity_poly.entity_id
_entity_poly.type
_entity_poly.pdbx_seq_one_letter_code
_entity_poly.pdbx_strand_id
1 'polypeptide(L)' 'MARSLKKGPYIDKKLLDKLEKLNNSGQKKVIKTWARRSTISPEF' A
#
# COMPACT_ATOMS: atom_id res chain seq x y z
N MET A 1 2.79 -3.32 16.71
CA MET A 1 3.09 -1.92 17.11
C MET A 1 1.94 -1.06 16.60
N ALA A 2 1.08 -0.59 17.50
CA ALA A 2 -0.12 0.16 17.12
C ALA A 2 0.28 1.59 16.71
N ARG A 3 -0.11 2.03 15.51
CA ARG A 3 0.00 3.43 15.12
C ARG A 3 -1.17 4.22 15.71
N SER A 4 -0.94 5.48 16.01
CA SER A 4 -2.02 6.39 16.44
C SER A 4 -3.05 6.54 15.31
N LEU A 5 -4.34 6.37 15.65
CA LEU A 5 -5.47 6.51 14.73
C LEU A 5 -5.54 7.89 14.07
N LYS A 6 -5.09 8.95 14.75
CA LYS A 6 -5.07 10.32 14.23
C LYS A 6 -4.14 10.51 13.01
N LYS A 7 -3.17 9.60 12.81
CA LYS A 7 -2.18 9.69 11.72
C LYS A 7 -2.62 9.04 10.41
N GLY A 8 -3.83 8.47 10.38
CA GLY A 8 -4.38 7.79 9.20
C GLY A 8 -3.72 6.43 8.89
N PRO A 9 -4.21 5.75 7.86
CA PRO A 9 -3.63 4.49 7.40
C PRO A 9 -2.19 4.70 6.94
N TYR A 10 -1.32 3.75 7.25
CA TYR A 10 0.07 3.80 6.82
C TYR A 10 0.27 2.84 5.66
N ILE A 11 0.93 3.30 4.60
CA ILE A 11 1.38 2.44 3.50
C ILE A 11 2.88 2.68 3.32
N ASP A 12 3.63 1.61 3.14
CA ASP A 12 5.05 1.71 2.81
C ASP A 12 5.24 2.35 1.43
N LYS A 13 6.11 3.36 1.33
CA LYS A 13 6.34 4.12 0.09
C LYS A 13 6.70 3.20 -1.08
N LYS A 14 7.52 2.18 -0.86
CA LYS A 14 7.91 1.24 -1.95
C LYS A 14 6.75 0.38 -2.43
N LEU A 15 5.77 0.12 -1.56
CA LEU A 15 4.55 -0.61 -1.93
C LEU A 15 3.60 0.30 -2.70
N LEU A 16 3.45 1.55 -2.25
CA LEU A 16 2.63 2.57 -2.91
C LEU A 16 3.11 2.87 -4.33
N ASP A 17 4.41 3.13 -4.52
CA ASP A 17 5.00 3.39 -5.84
C ASP A 17 4.78 2.22 -6.84
N LYS A 18 4.76 0.97 -6.34
CA LYS A 18 4.47 -0.22 -7.17
C LYS A 18 3.00 -0.32 -7.53
N LEU A 19 2.11 -0.03 -6.59
CA LEU A 19 0.67 -0.01 -6.79
C LEU A 19 0.26 1.08 -7.79
N GLU A 20 0.77 2.31 -7.65
CA GLU A 20 0.49 3.41 -8.58
C GLU A 20 0.88 3.06 -10.01
N LYS A 21 2.08 2.47 -10.20
CA LYS A 21 2.52 2.00 -11.52
C LYS A 21 1.60 0.93 -12.10
N LEU A 22 1.11 0.01 -11.27
CA LEU A 22 0.21 -1.04 -11.70
C LEU A 22 -1.18 -0.50 -12.04
N ASN A 23 -1.73 0.39 -11.21
CA ASN A 23 -3.01 1.06 -11.46
C ASN A 23 -2.95 1.89 -12.74
N ASN A 24 -1.87 2.67 -12.94
CA ASN A 24 -1.67 3.43 -14.18
C ASN A 24 -1.56 2.52 -15.42
N SER A 25 -1.02 1.31 -15.26
CA SER A 25 -0.93 0.33 -16.35
C SER A 25 -2.19 -0.51 -16.57
N GLY A 26 -3.18 -0.45 -15.67
CA GLY A 26 -4.37 -1.30 -15.68
C GLY A 26 -4.10 -2.80 -15.47
N GLN A 27 -2.88 -3.19 -15.09
CA GLN A 27 -2.48 -4.59 -14.97
C GLN A 27 -2.63 -5.11 -13.54
N LYS A 28 -3.39 -6.20 -13.38
CA LYS A 28 -3.50 -6.92 -12.10
C LYS A 28 -2.41 -7.99 -12.02
N LYS A 29 -1.31 -7.68 -11.32
CA LYS A 29 -0.18 -8.59 -11.08
C LYS A 29 0.01 -8.86 -9.60
N VAL A 30 0.41 -10.09 -9.25
CA VAL A 30 0.71 -10.47 -7.87
C VAL A 30 1.99 -9.77 -7.40
N ILE A 31 1.90 -8.97 -6.34
CA ILE A 31 3.05 -8.29 -5.72
C ILE A 31 3.47 -9.05 -4.47
N LYS A 32 4.72 -9.54 -4.43
CA LYS A 32 5.33 -10.02 -3.19
C LYS A 32 5.82 -8.83 -2.37
N THR A 33 5.34 -8.70 -1.14
CA THR A 33 5.73 -7.63 -0.21
C THR A 33 6.04 -8.18 1.18
N TRP A 34 7.03 -7.60 1.84
CA TRP A 34 7.36 -7.85 3.24
C TRP A 34 6.90 -6.72 4.16
N ALA A 35 6.24 -5.70 3.60
CA ALA A 35 5.75 -4.53 4.34
C ALA A 35 4.48 -4.87 5.13
N ARG A 36 4.63 -5.69 6.19
CA ARG A 36 3.53 -6.12 7.08
C ARG A 36 2.91 -5.01 7.93
N ARG A 37 3.52 -3.82 7.92
CA ARG A 37 3.08 -2.63 8.66
C ARG A 37 2.08 -1.78 7.88
N SER A 38 1.84 -2.10 6.61
CA SER A 38 0.91 -1.36 5.75
C SER A 38 -0.55 -1.73 6.04
N THR A 39 -1.43 -0.75 5.95
CA THR A 39 -2.90 -0.91 6.07
C THR A 39 -3.52 -1.00 4.68
N ILE A 40 -4.52 -1.85 4.51
CA ILE A 40 -5.34 -1.91 3.30
C ILE A 40 -6.28 -0.70 3.32
N SER A 41 -6.11 0.22 2.38
CA SER A 41 -6.95 1.42 2.24
C SER A 41 -7.99 1.19 1.14
N PRO A 42 -9.25 1.65 1.30
CA PRO A 42 -10.30 1.56 0.27
C PRO A 42 -10.04 2.45 -0.96
N GLU A 43 -9.04 3.34 -0.92
CA GLU A 43 -8.67 4.21 -2.04
C GLU A 43 -7.83 3.52 -3.14
N PHE A 44 -7.49 2.21 -3.00
CA PHE A 44 -6.67 1.47 -3.96
C PHE A 44 -7.29 0.13 -4.39
#